data_AF-A0A7X1H2M6-F1
#
_entry.id   AF-A0A7X1H2M6-F1
#
_cell.length_a   1.000
_cell.length_b   1.000
_cell.length_c   1.000
_cell.angle_alpha   90.00
_cell.angle_beta   90.00
_cell.angle_gamma   90.00
#
_symmetry.space_group_name_H-M   'P 1'
#
loop_
_entity.id
_entity.type
_entity.pdbx_description
1 polymer ?
#
loop_
_entity_poly.entity_id
_entity_poly.type
_entity_poly.pdbx_seq_one_letter_code
_entity_poly.pdbx_strand_id
1 'polypeptide(L)'
;MNLNHILKFYFITDENAPDCPLLKQVKIAITAGATVIQYRHKSFLSRDLKEVEAIRELCKRHSVPLIINDNIILAKAVDADGVHLGQGDEDVAIARNIMGPDAIIGISVSTIEELEKTDFSFCNYIGTGPVFATDTKVDASTVIGLAGLRKVVERSPLPVVAIGGIDASGGDACFSHGAAGVAVISCITRAEDPLHQAKELGRICGCRPRVLKNAWNNEFKLIDKLIAGVTCSDFTLPGLKVPPGDDAALFETISNLVITTDTQKENIHFRRGWQTLEEIGQKAVEITFSDLAASYARPVSLFVNLSIPSYMSDSDLENLYSGIGRVLKKYQATLGGGNVSSSREFSIDLFAVGKGHPDIFPLRSNARPGDGLYVTGPLGLARAGLACLKNNETGYPKLIEKFKSPNARFDAAKILSEHNVACVMDVSDGLAGDAGHIALSSNISIMFEPLFFKIDPILAEFCRKYPSDPEKMILSGGEDYELMFTCCPEIFEQIKTRLPEAFQVGQCIKFSGTPIINLPADVLSFQHGKD
;
A
#
# COMPACT_ATOMS: atom_id res chain seq x y z
N MET A 1 7.15 6.40 8.43
CA MET A 1 6.56 5.87 9.68
C MET A 1 7.08 6.68 10.88
N ASN A 2 6.22 7.17 11.79
CA ASN A 2 6.66 8.02 12.91
C ASN A 2 7.13 7.16 14.11
N LEU A 3 8.44 7.02 14.29
CA LEU A 3 9.05 6.20 15.35
C LEU A 3 8.66 6.65 16.76
N ASN A 4 8.53 7.97 17.00
CA ASN A 4 8.11 8.50 18.30
C ASN A 4 6.69 8.12 18.67
N HIS A 5 5.85 7.74 17.70
CA HIS A 5 4.52 7.18 18.00
C HIS A 5 4.59 5.67 18.28
N ILE A 6 5.39 4.94 17.51
CA ILE A 6 5.51 3.48 17.61
C ILE A 6 6.14 3.05 18.92
N LEU A 7 7.12 3.80 19.41
CA LEU A 7 7.90 3.40 20.57
C LEU A 7 7.21 3.73 21.91
N LYS A 8 6.10 4.49 21.91
CA LYS A 8 5.48 5.03 23.14
C LYS A 8 5.17 3.97 24.18
N PHE A 9 4.42 2.95 23.80
CA PHE A 9 4.07 1.82 24.65
C PHE A 9 4.70 0.57 24.07
N TYR A 10 5.89 0.28 24.57
CA TYR A 10 6.73 -0.82 24.14
C TYR A 10 6.53 -2.01 25.08
N PHE A 11 5.84 -3.06 24.62
CA PHE A 11 5.61 -4.25 25.43
C PHE A 11 6.60 -5.37 25.06
N ILE A 12 7.26 -5.97 26.05
CA ILE A 12 8.17 -7.10 25.85
C ILE A 12 7.54 -8.34 26.52
N THR A 13 7.52 -9.46 25.79
CA THR A 13 6.97 -10.72 26.32
C THR A 13 7.83 -11.31 27.45
N ASP A 14 7.20 -11.94 28.44
CA ASP A 14 7.84 -12.66 29.55
C ASP A 14 7.64 -14.18 29.38
N GLU A 15 8.66 -14.88 28.90
CA GLU A 15 8.65 -16.34 28.73
C GLU A 15 8.45 -17.11 30.05
N ASN A 16 8.69 -16.48 31.20
CA ASN A 16 8.62 -17.10 32.53
C ASN A 16 7.40 -16.64 33.34
N ALA A 17 6.46 -15.90 32.75
CA ALA A 17 5.27 -15.45 33.47
C ALA A 17 4.33 -16.63 33.80
N PRO A 18 3.94 -16.81 35.07
CA PRO A 18 3.01 -17.87 35.45
C PRO A 18 1.62 -17.59 34.87
N ASP A 19 0.93 -18.65 34.41
CA ASP A 19 -0.48 -18.62 33.98
C ASP A 19 -0.85 -17.59 32.88
N CYS A 20 0.15 -17.07 32.16
CA CYS A 20 -0.02 -16.10 31.09
C CYS A 20 0.87 -16.44 29.87
N PRO A 21 0.41 -17.32 28.95
CA PRO A 21 1.15 -17.67 27.74
C PRO A 21 1.45 -16.44 26.86
N LEU A 22 2.49 -16.48 26.04
CA LEU A 22 2.98 -15.30 25.31
C LEU A 22 1.91 -14.68 24.40
N LEU A 23 1.16 -15.50 23.67
CA LEU A 23 0.07 -15.00 22.83
C LEU A 23 -1.03 -14.27 23.65
N LYS A 24 -1.31 -14.72 24.88
CA LYS A 24 -2.26 -14.05 25.79
C LYS A 24 -1.70 -12.70 26.25
N GLN A 25 -0.41 -12.64 26.59
CA GLN A 25 0.26 -11.40 26.95
C GLN A 25 0.17 -10.36 25.83
N VAL A 26 0.47 -10.77 24.59
CA VAL A 26 0.41 -9.87 23.42
C VAL A 26 -1.03 -9.38 23.16
N LYS A 27 -2.04 -10.26 23.25
CA LYS A 27 -3.45 -9.84 23.15
C LYS A 27 -3.80 -8.77 24.17
N ILE A 28 -3.37 -8.95 25.43
CA ILE A 28 -3.62 -7.99 26.51
C ILE A 28 -2.95 -6.65 26.19
N ALA A 29 -1.67 -6.67 25.82
CA ALA A 29 -0.91 -5.47 25.48
C ALA A 29 -1.52 -4.69 24.31
N ILE A 30 -1.85 -5.36 23.20
CA ILE A 30 -2.47 -4.72 22.03
C ILE A 30 -3.86 -4.16 22.40
N THR A 31 -4.66 -4.91 23.17
CA THR A 31 -5.97 -4.45 23.65
C THR A 31 -5.84 -3.17 24.49
N ALA A 32 -4.79 -3.08 25.30
CA ALA A 32 -4.50 -1.90 26.11
C ALA A 32 -3.90 -0.72 25.33
N GLY A 33 -3.55 -0.91 24.06
CA GLY A 33 -3.04 0.15 23.19
C GLY A 33 -1.53 0.11 22.93
N ALA A 34 -0.83 -0.99 23.26
CA ALA A 34 0.58 -1.16 22.93
C ALA A 34 0.85 -0.81 21.46
N THR A 35 1.92 -0.06 21.24
CA THR A 35 2.29 0.49 19.94
C THR A 35 3.40 -0.29 19.26
N VAL A 36 4.11 -1.14 20.02
CA VAL A 36 5.09 -2.10 19.53
C VAL A 36 5.16 -3.30 20.50
N ILE A 37 5.39 -4.48 19.94
CA ILE A 37 5.58 -5.73 20.68
C ILE A 37 6.99 -6.24 20.40
N GLN A 38 7.74 -6.59 21.44
CA GLN A 38 8.97 -7.34 21.32
C GLN A 38 8.78 -8.76 21.84
N TYR A 39 9.02 -9.71 20.95
CA TYR A 39 9.06 -11.11 21.30
C TYR A 39 10.43 -11.46 21.86
N ARG A 40 10.45 -11.81 23.15
CA ARG A 40 11.63 -12.24 23.89
C ARG A 40 11.41 -13.67 24.40
N HIS A 41 12.17 -14.60 23.82
CA HIS A 41 12.24 -15.99 24.26
C HIS A 41 13.71 -16.45 24.19
N LYS A 42 14.43 -16.47 25.32
CA LYS A 42 15.86 -16.82 25.40
C LYS A 42 16.12 -18.31 25.15
N SER A 43 15.10 -19.16 25.32
CA SER A 43 15.19 -20.61 25.13
C SER A 43 14.44 -21.09 23.88
N PHE A 44 14.36 -20.25 22.85
CA PHE A 44 13.63 -20.55 21.61
C PHE A 44 14.13 -21.83 20.92
N LEU A 45 13.19 -22.69 20.53
CA LEU A 45 13.40 -23.87 19.72
C LEU A 45 12.45 -23.89 18.52
N SER A 46 12.74 -24.69 17.49
CA SER A 46 11.92 -24.77 16.27
C SER A 46 10.45 -25.15 16.52
N ARG A 47 10.14 -25.82 17.65
CA ARG A 47 8.77 -26.14 18.06
C ARG A 47 7.95 -24.90 18.44
N ASP A 48 8.60 -23.82 18.81
CA ASP A 48 8.00 -22.55 19.25
C ASP A 48 7.68 -21.64 18.05
N LEU A 49 8.06 -22.05 16.83
CA LEU A 49 7.83 -21.29 15.60
C LEU A 49 6.35 -20.94 15.40
N LYS A 50 5.45 -21.89 15.69
CA LYS A 50 3.99 -21.67 15.57
C LYS A 50 3.49 -20.56 16.50
N GLU A 51 4.10 -20.39 17.68
CA GLU A 51 3.69 -19.36 18.63
C GLU A 51 4.08 -17.97 18.13
N VAL A 52 5.33 -17.81 17.67
CA VAL A 52 5.80 -16.53 17.12
C VAL A 52 5.09 -16.17 15.81
N GLU A 53 4.76 -17.14 14.96
CA GLU A 53 3.93 -16.92 13.77
C GLU A 53 2.53 -16.41 14.16
N ALA A 54 1.90 -17.00 15.18
CA ALA A 54 0.59 -16.54 15.68
C ALA A 54 0.66 -15.12 16.28
N ILE A 55 1.76 -14.79 16.98
CA ILE A 55 2.01 -13.44 17.50
C ILE A 55 2.24 -12.46 16.36
N ARG A 56 3.05 -12.83 15.35
CA ARG A 56 3.28 -12.01 14.15
C ARG A 56 1.98 -11.68 13.47
N GLU A 57 1.11 -12.68 13.30
CA GLU A 57 -0.16 -12.50 12.62
C GLU A 57 -1.11 -11.57 13.38
N LEU A 58 -1.16 -11.72 14.70
CA LEU A 58 -1.92 -10.84 15.57
C LEU A 58 -1.40 -9.40 15.48
N CYS A 59 -0.09 -9.21 15.54
CA CYS A 59 0.57 -7.91 15.40
C CYS A 59 0.27 -7.27 14.04
N LYS A 60 0.40 -8.02 12.94
CA LYS A 60 0.17 -7.56 11.57
C LYS A 60 -1.29 -7.16 11.33
N ARG A 61 -2.25 -7.95 11.83
CA ARG A 61 -3.70 -7.62 11.80
C ARG A 61 -4.01 -6.29 12.48
N HIS A 62 -3.28 -5.99 13.55
CA HIS A 62 -3.49 -4.81 14.38
C HIS A 62 -2.59 -3.63 14.04
N SER A 63 -1.78 -3.75 12.98
CA SER A 63 -0.80 -2.74 12.59
C SER A 63 0.10 -2.34 13.78
N VAL A 64 0.53 -3.34 14.56
CA VAL A 64 1.50 -3.18 15.65
C VAL A 64 2.79 -3.86 15.22
N PRO A 65 3.93 -3.15 15.15
CA PRO A 65 5.19 -3.76 14.77
C PRO A 65 5.61 -4.86 15.75
N LEU A 66 6.11 -5.98 15.21
CA LEU A 66 6.75 -7.05 15.95
C LEU A 66 8.27 -6.93 15.82
N ILE A 67 8.95 -6.83 16.95
CA ILE A 67 10.40 -6.80 17.07
C ILE A 67 10.86 -8.13 17.68
N ILE A 68 11.87 -8.78 17.10
CA ILE A 68 12.47 -9.97 17.72
C ILE A 68 13.66 -9.56 18.60
N ASN A 69 13.76 -10.14 19.79
CA ASN A 69 14.90 -9.94 20.68
C ASN A 69 16.10 -10.78 20.21
N ASP A 70 17.26 -10.14 20.04
CA ASP A 70 18.61 -10.67 19.83
C ASP A 70 18.83 -11.52 18.54
N ASN A 71 17.79 -12.12 17.96
CA ASN A 71 17.89 -13.12 16.89
C ASN A 71 17.45 -12.59 15.52
N ILE A 72 18.41 -12.17 14.70
CA ILE A 72 18.19 -11.61 13.35
C ILE A 72 17.58 -12.65 12.40
N ILE A 73 18.05 -13.90 12.46
CA ILE A 73 17.59 -14.96 11.56
C ILE A 73 16.12 -15.31 11.84
N LEU A 74 15.74 -15.39 13.12
CA LEU A 74 14.35 -15.59 13.50
C LEU A 74 13.48 -14.41 13.04
N ALA A 75 13.96 -13.17 13.23
CA ALA A 75 13.27 -11.97 12.75
C ALA A 75 12.97 -12.05 11.25
N LYS A 76 13.95 -12.48 10.45
CA LYS A 76 13.77 -12.68 9.01
C LYS A 76 12.83 -13.84 8.69
N ALA A 77 12.97 -14.97 9.39
CA ALA A 77 12.20 -16.19 9.14
C ALA A 77 10.70 -15.99 9.36
N VAL A 78 10.31 -15.15 10.32
CA VAL A 78 8.90 -14.88 10.66
C VAL A 78 8.37 -13.58 10.04
N ASP A 79 9.10 -12.96 9.12
CA ASP A 79 8.75 -11.66 8.50
C ASP A 79 8.44 -10.58 9.56
N ALA A 80 9.23 -10.53 10.64
CA ALA A 80 9.10 -9.51 11.68
C ALA A 80 9.48 -8.13 11.16
N ASP A 81 8.91 -7.08 11.76
CA ASP A 81 9.16 -5.70 11.33
C ASP A 81 10.53 -5.18 11.79
N GLY A 82 11.21 -5.88 12.69
CA GLY A 82 12.50 -5.46 13.20
C GLY A 82 13.15 -6.41 14.22
N VAL A 83 14.29 -5.97 14.74
CA VAL A 83 15.08 -6.67 15.76
C VAL A 83 15.59 -5.67 16.80
N HIS A 84 15.72 -6.10 18.05
CA HIS A 84 16.39 -5.34 19.10
C HIS A 84 17.62 -6.13 19.56
N LEU A 85 18.77 -5.47 19.59
CA LEU A 85 20.06 -6.08 19.87
C LEU A 85 20.69 -5.46 21.12
N GLY A 86 21.44 -6.26 21.87
CA GLY A 86 22.37 -5.83 22.91
C GLY A 86 23.77 -5.57 22.37
N GLN A 87 24.62 -4.96 23.19
CA GLN A 87 26.01 -4.64 22.83
C GLN A 87 26.88 -5.88 22.56
N GLY A 88 26.48 -7.06 23.06
CA GLY A 88 27.19 -8.33 22.85
C GLY A 88 26.58 -9.23 21.78
N ASP A 89 25.52 -8.78 21.09
CA ASP A 89 24.84 -9.55 20.06
C ASP A 89 25.47 -9.31 18.67
N GLU A 90 24.84 -9.84 17.61
CA GLU A 90 25.26 -9.58 16.22
C GLU A 90 25.21 -8.09 15.84
N ASP A 91 26.01 -7.70 14.85
CA ASP A 91 26.14 -6.31 14.40
C ASP A 91 24.85 -5.79 13.75
N VAL A 92 24.45 -4.56 14.12
CA VAL A 92 23.29 -3.84 13.56
C VAL A 92 23.38 -3.64 12.04
N ALA A 93 24.59 -3.56 11.47
CA ALA A 93 24.81 -3.50 10.04
C ALA A 93 24.40 -4.81 9.35
N ILE A 94 24.69 -5.96 9.98
CA ILE A 94 24.27 -7.28 9.49
C ILE A 94 22.75 -7.40 9.56
N ALA A 95 22.14 -6.95 10.67
CA ALA A 95 20.69 -6.90 10.81
C ALA A 95 20.04 -6.09 9.68
N ARG A 96 20.57 -4.90 9.37
CA ARG A 96 20.09 -4.04 8.28
C ARG A 96 20.20 -4.73 6.93
N ASN A 97 21.32 -5.39 6.66
CA ASN A 97 21.56 -6.09 5.40
C ASN A 97 20.59 -7.27 5.19
N ILE A 98 20.33 -8.07 6.24
CA ILE A 98 19.46 -9.25 6.15
C ILE A 98 17.97 -8.86 6.11
N MET A 99 17.57 -7.92 6.98
CA MET A 99 16.17 -7.55 7.13
C MET A 99 15.71 -6.54 6.09
N GLY A 100 16.61 -5.70 5.59
CA GLY A 100 16.34 -4.71 4.55
C GLY A 100 16.20 -3.27 5.08
N PRO A 101 16.06 -2.30 4.16
CA PRO A 101 16.11 -0.88 4.47
C PRO A 101 14.97 -0.40 5.38
N ASP A 102 13.82 -1.09 5.37
CA ASP A 102 12.63 -0.70 6.14
C ASP A 102 12.59 -1.28 7.57
N ALA A 103 13.54 -2.16 7.94
CA ALA A 103 13.54 -2.83 9.24
C ALA A 103 13.69 -1.85 10.42
N ILE A 104 12.98 -2.09 11.51
CA ILE A 104 13.08 -1.31 12.76
C ILE A 104 14.16 -1.95 13.65
N ILE A 105 15.34 -1.34 13.70
CA ILE A 105 16.49 -1.88 14.44
C ILE A 105 16.72 -1.06 15.71
N GLY A 106 16.66 -1.73 16.86
CA GLY A 106 16.97 -1.14 18.17
C GLY A 106 18.29 -1.65 18.71
N ILE A 107 18.99 -0.81 19.48
CA ILE A 107 20.20 -1.20 20.22
C ILE A 107 20.09 -0.80 21.69
N SER A 108 20.52 -1.66 22.60
CA SER A 108 20.62 -1.33 24.03
C SER A 108 21.88 -0.49 24.31
N VAL A 109 21.72 0.61 25.05
CA VAL A 109 22.82 1.48 25.54
C VAL A 109 22.55 1.82 27.01
N SER A 110 23.41 1.33 27.90
CA SER A 110 23.30 1.47 29.35
C SER A 110 24.23 2.54 29.93
N THR A 111 25.26 2.97 29.19
CA THR A 111 26.22 3.97 29.65
C THR A 111 26.51 5.04 28.60
N ILE A 112 27.04 6.18 29.04
CA ILE A 112 27.50 7.24 28.12
C ILE A 112 28.68 6.79 27.28
N GLU A 113 29.54 5.92 27.82
CA GLU A 113 30.66 5.35 27.07
C GLU A 113 30.17 4.45 25.93
N GLU A 114 29.14 3.63 26.16
CA GLU A 114 28.49 2.85 25.09
C GLU A 114 27.84 3.78 24.06
N LEU A 115 27.18 4.85 24.50
CA LEU A 115 26.55 5.83 23.61
C LEU A 115 27.58 6.47 22.67
N GLU A 116 28.76 6.82 23.18
CA GLU A 116 29.82 7.48 22.40
C GLU A 116 30.56 6.51 21.45
N LYS A 117 30.56 5.21 21.75
CA LYS A 117 31.25 4.18 20.94
C LYS A 117 30.35 3.49 19.92
N THR A 118 29.03 3.50 20.12
CA THR A 118 28.09 2.79 19.24
C THR A 118 27.89 3.55 17.92
N ASP A 119 28.04 2.88 16.78
CA ASP A 119 27.61 3.42 15.48
C ASP A 119 26.10 3.26 15.31
N PHE A 120 25.41 4.39 15.14
CA PHE A 120 23.96 4.44 14.99
C PHE A 120 23.48 4.48 13.53
N SER A 121 24.40 4.41 12.56
CA SER A 121 24.08 4.56 11.13
C SER A 121 22.98 3.61 10.63
N PHE A 122 22.85 2.44 11.26
CA PHE A 122 21.85 1.43 10.90
C PHE A 122 20.73 1.25 11.94
N CYS A 123 20.75 2.04 13.01
CA CYS A 123 19.81 1.98 14.13
C CYS A 123 18.65 2.96 13.94
N ASN A 124 17.49 2.62 14.51
CA ASN A 124 16.30 3.46 14.50
C ASN A 124 15.97 4.03 15.89
N TYR A 125 16.35 3.33 16.97
CA TYR A 125 16.12 3.77 18.34
C TYR A 125 17.10 3.12 19.32
N ILE A 126 17.16 3.68 20.52
CA ILE A 126 17.99 3.18 21.63
C ILE A 126 17.09 2.71 22.77
N GLY A 127 17.36 1.53 23.34
CA GLY A 127 16.84 1.13 24.65
C GLY A 127 17.83 1.48 25.74
N THR A 128 17.44 2.23 26.78
CA THR A 128 18.36 2.62 27.86
C THR A 128 17.83 2.30 29.25
N GLY A 129 18.66 1.67 30.08
CA GLY A 129 18.30 1.24 31.41
C GLY A 129 19.29 0.25 32.02
N PRO A 130 18.97 -0.33 33.19
CA PRO A 130 17.69 -0.19 33.89
C PRO A 130 17.52 1.19 34.53
N VAL A 131 16.39 1.84 34.27
CA VAL A 131 16.05 3.15 34.86
C VAL A 131 15.66 3.00 36.32
N PHE A 132 14.93 1.92 36.66
CA PHE A 132 14.57 1.55 38.02
C PHE A 132 15.00 0.09 38.30
N ALA A 133 15.04 -0.30 39.57
CA ALA A 133 15.39 -1.67 39.96
C ALA A 133 14.41 -2.69 39.35
N THR A 134 14.91 -3.85 38.93
CA THR A 134 14.10 -4.92 38.32
C THR A 134 14.71 -6.29 38.54
N ASP A 135 13.85 -7.27 38.87
CA ASP A 135 14.25 -8.67 39.05
C ASP A 135 14.06 -9.51 37.75
N THR A 136 13.76 -8.85 36.62
CA THR A 136 13.35 -9.55 35.38
C THR A 136 14.55 -10.03 34.55
N LYS A 137 15.75 -9.47 34.74
CA LYS A 137 17.01 -9.91 34.09
C LYS A 137 18.04 -10.25 35.17
N VAL A 138 18.60 -11.46 35.11
CA VAL A 138 19.67 -11.91 36.02
C VAL A 138 20.97 -11.08 35.83
N ASP A 139 21.17 -10.54 34.62
CA ASP A 139 22.35 -9.75 34.22
C ASP A 139 22.07 -8.24 34.16
N ALA A 140 21.12 -7.71 34.96
CA ALA A 140 20.78 -6.29 34.91
C ALA A 140 22.00 -5.41 35.28
N SER A 141 22.32 -4.45 34.42
CA SER A 141 23.34 -3.43 34.68
C SER A 141 22.94 -2.53 35.85
N THR A 142 23.90 -1.78 36.40
CA THR A 142 23.65 -0.85 37.52
C THR A 142 22.53 0.14 37.17
N VAL A 143 21.60 0.35 38.11
CA VAL A 143 20.46 1.27 37.92
C VAL A 143 20.96 2.68 37.62
N ILE A 144 20.60 3.21 36.45
CA ILE A 144 21.07 4.53 35.98
C ILE A 144 20.18 5.68 36.48
N GLY A 145 18.94 5.39 36.88
CA GLY A 145 17.97 6.38 37.33
C GLY A 145 17.49 7.34 36.24
N LEU A 146 16.54 8.21 36.60
CA LEU A 146 16.01 9.24 35.70
C LEU A 146 17.08 10.25 35.24
N ALA A 147 18.07 10.53 36.09
CA ALA A 147 19.19 11.38 35.74
C ALA A 147 20.09 10.74 34.65
N GLY A 148 20.32 9.43 34.72
CA GLY A 148 21.03 8.69 33.69
C GLY A 148 20.27 8.65 32.37
N LEU A 149 18.96 8.35 32.43
CA LEU A 149 18.06 8.41 31.26
C LEU A 149 18.15 9.77 30.55
N ARG A 150 18.02 10.87 31.31
CA ARG A 150 18.08 12.23 30.75
C ARG A 150 19.42 12.51 30.05
N LYS A 151 20.55 12.08 30.62
CA LYS A 151 21.87 12.26 30.01
C LYS A 151 21.99 11.55 28.66
N VAL A 152 21.41 10.35 28.54
CA VAL A 152 21.39 9.60 27.27
C VAL A 152 20.48 10.31 26.26
N VAL A 153 19.27 10.72 26.67
CA VAL A 153 18.32 11.45 25.82
C VAL A 153 18.94 12.73 25.24
N GLU A 154 19.60 13.55 26.06
CA GLU A 154 20.17 14.83 25.63
C GLU A 154 21.32 14.70 24.61
N ARG A 155 21.97 13.54 24.56
CA ARG A 155 23.13 13.28 23.67
C ARG A 155 22.80 12.36 22.49
N SER A 156 21.68 11.65 22.55
CA SER A 156 21.33 10.64 21.55
C SER A 156 20.91 11.29 20.24
N PRO A 157 21.41 10.82 19.09
CA PRO A 157 20.89 11.22 17.78
C PRO A 157 19.56 10.54 17.44
N LEU A 158 19.12 9.55 18.25
CA LEU A 158 17.95 8.71 18.00
C LEU A 158 16.92 8.78 19.14
N PRO A 159 15.64 8.48 18.88
CA PRO A 159 14.64 8.28 19.92
C PRO A 159 15.09 7.26 20.97
N VAL A 160 14.90 7.60 22.25
CA VAL A 160 15.33 6.77 23.38
C VAL A 160 14.11 6.18 24.09
N VAL A 161 14.10 4.87 24.26
CA VAL A 161 13.10 4.12 25.02
C VAL A 161 13.69 3.79 26.38
N ALA A 162 13.03 4.22 27.44
CA ALA A 162 13.41 3.85 28.80
C ALA A 162 13.07 2.38 29.04
N ILE A 163 14.00 1.61 29.62
CA ILE A 163 13.81 0.19 29.93
C ILE A 163 14.18 -0.12 31.39
N GLY A 164 13.62 -1.18 31.93
CA GLY A 164 14.01 -1.74 33.24
C GLY A 164 13.32 -1.09 34.44
N GLY A 165 12.50 -1.89 35.13
CA GLY A 165 11.82 -1.53 36.37
C GLY A 165 10.67 -0.52 36.21
N ILE A 166 10.17 -0.33 34.99
CA ILE A 166 9.14 0.67 34.71
C ILE A 166 7.76 0.07 34.96
N ASP A 167 6.96 0.77 35.75
CA ASP A 167 5.54 0.53 35.97
C ASP A 167 4.73 1.79 35.61
N ALA A 168 3.44 1.78 35.95
CA ALA A 168 2.57 2.93 35.72
C ALA A 168 3.08 4.22 36.42
N SER A 169 3.65 4.12 37.62
CA SER A 169 4.16 5.29 38.35
C SER A 169 5.46 5.84 37.76
N GLY A 170 6.33 4.96 37.25
CA GLY A 170 7.60 5.33 36.64
C GLY A 170 7.47 5.87 35.21
N GLY A 171 6.40 5.49 34.49
CA GLY A 171 6.20 5.85 33.08
C GLY A 171 6.15 7.37 32.83
N ASP A 172 5.33 8.10 33.59
CA ASP A 172 5.21 9.57 33.48
C ASP A 172 6.54 10.28 33.74
N ALA A 173 7.32 9.76 34.69
CA ALA A 173 8.63 10.30 35.00
C ALA A 173 9.61 10.11 33.82
N CYS A 174 9.60 8.95 33.15
CA CYS A 174 10.43 8.71 31.97
C CYS A 174 10.11 9.66 30.81
N PHE A 175 8.83 9.87 30.50
CA PHE A 175 8.41 10.83 29.46
C PHE A 175 8.79 12.27 29.82
N SER A 176 8.62 12.66 31.08
CA SER A 176 9.03 13.99 31.55
C SER A 176 10.54 14.24 31.47
N HIS A 177 11.34 13.17 31.37
CA HIS A 177 12.80 13.21 31.16
C HIS A 177 13.20 12.99 29.69
N GLY A 178 12.24 13.07 28.77
CA GLY A 178 12.46 13.09 27.32
C GLY A 178 12.55 11.73 26.65
N ALA A 179 12.17 10.64 27.33
CA ALA A 179 12.03 9.35 26.67
C ALA A 179 10.93 9.42 25.58
N ALA A 180 11.21 8.85 24.41
CA ALA A 180 10.24 8.67 23.34
C ALA A 180 9.21 7.57 23.65
N GLY A 181 9.54 6.69 24.60
CA GLY A 181 8.70 5.58 25.02
C GLY A 181 9.22 4.85 26.24
N VAL A 182 8.42 3.91 26.73
CA VAL A 182 8.76 3.05 27.87
C VAL A 182 8.58 1.59 27.50
N ALA A 183 9.56 0.75 27.86
CA ALA A 183 9.51 -0.68 27.68
C ALA A 183 9.20 -1.41 28.99
N VAL A 184 8.18 -2.26 28.94
CA VAL A 184 7.66 -2.96 30.13
C VAL A 184 7.53 -4.47 29.91
N ILE A 185 7.64 -5.21 31.02
CA ILE A 185 7.49 -6.67 31.07
C ILE A 185 6.59 -7.04 32.25
N SER A 186 7.19 -7.13 33.44
CA SER A 186 6.62 -7.80 34.62
C SER A 186 5.48 -7.03 35.29
N CYS A 187 5.45 -5.69 35.17
CA CYS A 187 4.34 -4.88 35.69
C CYS A 187 3.00 -5.21 35.03
N ILE A 188 3.01 -5.84 33.85
CA ILE A 188 1.81 -6.38 33.19
C ILE A 188 1.76 -7.90 33.38
N THR A 189 2.81 -8.62 32.99
CA THR A 189 2.75 -10.09 32.87
C THR A 189 2.60 -10.82 34.21
N ARG A 190 2.99 -10.18 35.32
CA ARG A 190 2.95 -10.75 36.68
C ARG A 190 1.98 -10.01 37.62
N ALA A 191 1.15 -9.12 37.08
CA ALA A 191 0.10 -8.46 37.84
C ALA A 191 -1.06 -9.41 38.14
N GLU A 192 -1.79 -9.16 39.23
CA GLU A 192 -3.05 -9.87 39.52
C GLU A 192 -4.10 -9.65 38.42
N ASP A 193 -4.19 -8.42 37.89
CA ASP A 193 -4.99 -8.07 36.72
C ASP A 193 -4.09 -7.45 35.63
N PRO A 194 -3.53 -8.29 34.74
CA PRO A 194 -2.67 -7.82 33.65
C PRO A 194 -3.35 -6.84 32.69
N LEU A 195 -4.65 -6.99 32.44
CA LEU A 195 -5.37 -6.12 31.50
C LEU A 195 -5.62 -4.74 32.09
N HIS A 196 -5.98 -4.68 33.38
CA HIS A 196 -6.12 -3.41 34.07
C HIS A 196 -4.79 -2.65 34.10
N GLN A 197 -3.69 -3.31 34.49
CA GLN A 197 -2.37 -2.68 34.52
C GLN A 197 -1.90 -2.22 33.14
N ALA A 198 -2.11 -3.06 32.10
CA ALA A 198 -1.75 -2.68 30.74
C ALA A 198 -2.53 -1.44 30.28
N LYS A 199 -3.84 -1.33 30.59
CA LYS A 199 -4.66 -0.16 30.24
C LYS A 199 -4.21 1.11 30.94
N GLU A 200 -3.82 1.01 32.20
CA GLU A 200 -3.31 2.16 32.94
C GLU A 200 -1.99 2.66 32.35
N LEU A 201 -1.09 1.74 31.99
CA LEU A 201 0.12 2.11 31.26
C LEU A 201 -0.17 2.70 29.88
N GLY A 202 -1.15 2.14 29.14
CA GLY A 202 -1.62 2.70 27.88
C GLY A 202 -2.08 4.16 28.03
N ARG A 203 -2.82 4.47 29.10
CA ARG A 203 -3.26 5.84 29.44
C ARG A 203 -2.08 6.78 29.65
N ILE A 204 -1.07 6.35 30.41
CA ILE A 204 0.17 7.10 30.68
C ILE A 204 0.95 7.37 29.39
N CYS A 205 1.06 6.37 28.52
CA CYS A 205 1.70 6.52 27.20
C CYS A 205 0.88 7.39 26.22
N GLY A 206 -0.34 7.83 26.58
CA GLY A 206 -1.24 8.54 25.67
C GLY A 206 -1.78 7.65 24.54
N CYS A 207 -1.79 6.33 24.75
CA CYS A 207 -2.23 5.32 23.81
C CYS A 207 -3.69 4.93 24.10
N ARG A 208 -4.50 4.80 23.04
CA ARG A 208 -5.91 4.40 23.19
C ARG A 208 -6.02 2.87 23.17
N PRO A 209 -6.87 2.28 24.02
CA PRO A 209 -7.22 0.86 23.92
C PRO A 209 -7.73 0.49 22.53
N ARG A 210 -7.45 -0.74 22.10
CA ARG A 210 -7.85 -1.27 20.78
C ARG A 210 -8.84 -2.41 20.96
N VAL A 211 -9.77 -2.53 20.03
CA VAL A 211 -10.60 -3.73 19.89
C VAL A 211 -9.86 -4.73 19.03
N LEU A 212 -9.69 -5.96 19.53
CA LEU A 212 -9.08 -7.02 18.75
C LEU A 212 -10.02 -7.46 17.62
N LYS A 213 -9.46 -7.62 16.43
CA LYS A 213 -10.15 -8.03 15.21
C LYS A 213 -9.89 -9.52 15.05
N ASN A 214 -10.93 -10.26 14.67
CA ASN A 214 -10.79 -11.67 14.36
C ASN A 214 -10.28 -11.85 12.92
N ALA A 215 -9.59 -12.97 12.69
CA ALA A 215 -9.30 -13.44 11.34
C ALA A 215 -10.62 -13.74 10.64
N TRP A 216 -10.64 -13.63 9.32
CA TRP A 216 -11.64 -14.34 8.54
C TRP A 216 -11.41 -15.85 8.72
N ASN A 217 -12.45 -16.60 9.08
CA ASN A 217 -12.33 -18.02 9.41
C ASN A 217 -13.47 -18.88 8.83
N ASN A 218 -14.41 -18.25 8.13
CA ASN A 218 -15.50 -18.93 7.44
C ASN A 218 -15.73 -18.24 6.10
N GLU A 219 -15.25 -18.89 5.03
CA GLU A 219 -15.30 -18.41 3.67
C GLU A 219 -16.73 -18.04 3.23
N PHE A 220 -17.69 -18.96 3.39
CA PHE A 220 -19.07 -18.73 2.95
C PHE A 220 -19.74 -17.57 3.69
N LYS A 221 -19.57 -17.48 5.02
CA LYS A 221 -20.10 -16.35 5.80
C LYS A 221 -19.45 -15.03 5.39
N LEU A 222 -18.18 -15.05 5.02
CA LEU A 222 -17.50 -13.87 4.51
C LEU A 222 -18.08 -13.48 3.16
N ILE A 223 -18.22 -14.42 2.22
CA ILE A 223 -18.84 -14.18 0.90
C ILE A 223 -20.23 -13.56 1.05
N ASP A 224 -21.08 -14.12 1.93
CA ASP A 224 -22.42 -13.59 2.20
C ASP A 224 -22.38 -12.10 2.64
N LYS A 225 -21.45 -11.75 3.54
CA LYS A 225 -21.26 -10.35 3.99
C LYS A 225 -20.80 -9.43 2.86
N LEU A 226 -19.84 -9.90 2.05
CA LEU A 226 -19.27 -9.12 0.96
C LEU A 226 -20.32 -8.84 -0.13
N ILE A 227 -21.10 -9.86 -0.51
CA ILE A 227 -22.20 -9.71 -1.47
C ILE A 227 -23.25 -8.74 -0.91
N ALA A 228 -23.75 -8.99 0.31
CA ALA A 228 -24.80 -8.17 0.93
C ALA A 228 -24.40 -6.69 1.05
N GLY A 229 -23.14 -6.40 1.37
CA GLY A 229 -22.63 -5.03 1.48
C GLY A 229 -22.67 -4.24 0.17
N VAL A 230 -22.55 -4.90 -0.98
CA VAL A 230 -22.56 -4.27 -2.31
C VAL A 230 -23.97 -4.24 -2.92
N THR A 231 -24.77 -5.28 -2.69
CA THR A 231 -26.11 -5.43 -3.30
C THR A 231 -27.22 -4.68 -2.57
N CYS A 232 -27.00 -4.20 -1.34
CA CYS A 232 -28.01 -3.49 -0.51
C CYS A 232 -28.45 -2.09 -1.04
N SER A 233 -28.09 -1.72 -2.26
CA SER A 233 -28.62 -0.52 -2.92
C SER A 233 -29.65 -0.94 -3.97
N ASP A 234 -30.79 -0.24 -4.04
CA ASP A 234 -32.01 -0.51 -4.84
C ASP A 234 -31.84 -0.64 -6.38
N PHE A 235 -30.67 -1.06 -6.86
CA PHE A 235 -30.44 -1.36 -8.26
C PHE A 235 -30.99 -2.74 -8.57
N THR A 236 -32.17 -2.78 -9.19
CA THR A 236 -32.53 -3.89 -10.07
C THR A 236 -31.40 -4.04 -11.10
N LEU A 237 -30.65 -5.13 -11.01
CA LEU A 237 -29.45 -5.44 -11.80
C LEU A 237 -29.84 -5.56 -13.28
N PRO A 238 -29.61 -4.54 -14.14
CA PRO A 238 -30.14 -4.56 -15.49
C PRO A 238 -29.44 -5.66 -16.29
N GLY A 239 -30.17 -6.71 -16.64
CA GLY A 239 -29.66 -7.81 -17.44
C GLY A 239 -28.95 -8.94 -16.68
N LEU A 240 -28.92 -8.94 -15.33
CA LEU A 240 -28.48 -10.12 -14.55
C LEU A 240 -29.70 -10.91 -14.08
N LYS A 241 -29.87 -12.14 -14.56
CA LYS A 241 -30.97 -13.05 -14.23
C LYS A 241 -30.72 -13.85 -12.97
N VAL A 242 -29.48 -14.32 -12.78
CA VAL A 242 -29.06 -15.08 -11.59
C VAL A 242 -27.95 -14.29 -10.91
N PRO A 243 -28.17 -13.75 -9.70
CA PRO A 243 -27.19 -12.94 -8.97
C PRO A 243 -26.06 -13.79 -8.36
N PRO A 244 -25.00 -13.16 -7.82
CA PRO A 244 -24.01 -13.85 -7.00
C PRO A 244 -24.66 -14.64 -5.85
N GLY A 245 -24.14 -15.83 -5.56
CA GLY A 245 -24.64 -16.71 -4.49
C GLY A 245 -25.11 -18.08 -5.00
N ASP A 246 -25.25 -18.25 -6.32
CA ASP A 246 -25.36 -19.54 -7.01
C ASP A 246 -24.00 -19.92 -7.65
N ASP A 247 -23.89 -21.11 -8.24
CA ASP A 247 -22.66 -21.63 -8.85
C ASP A 247 -22.13 -20.74 -9.99
N ALA A 248 -23.02 -20.02 -10.68
CA ALA A 248 -22.66 -19.12 -11.77
C ALA A 248 -23.69 -18.00 -11.96
N ALA A 249 -23.19 -16.85 -12.44
CA ALA A 249 -24.01 -15.74 -12.88
C ALA A 249 -24.66 -16.04 -14.24
N LEU A 250 -25.93 -15.69 -14.41
CA LEU A 250 -26.64 -15.78 -15.68
C LEU A 250 -27.07 -14.39 -16.14
N PHE A 251 -26.66 -13.98 -17.34
CA PHE A 251 -27.06 -12.70 -17.93
C PHE A 251 -28.15 -12.87 -19.00
N GLU A 252 -28.90 -11.80 -19.24
CA GLU A 252 -29.56 -11.55 -20.52
C GLU A 252 -28.51 -11.41 -21.64
N THR A 253 -28.95 -11.54 -22.90
CA THR A 253 -28.06 -11.39 -24.04
C THR A 253 -27.44 -9.99 -24.06
N ILE A 254 -26.10 -9.95 -23.95
CA ILE A 254 -25.30 -8.72 -24.06
C ILE A 254 -24.81 -8.60 -25.51
N SER A 255 -25.32 -7.61 -26.25
CA SER A 255 -24.82 -7.29 -27.59
C SER A 255 -23.42 -6.66 -27.53
N ASN A 256 -22.53 -7.03 -28.45
CA ASN A 256 -21.13 -6.56 -28.50
C ASN A 256 -20.43 -6.71 -27.14
N LEU A 257 -20.43 -7.93 -26.63
CA LEU A 257 -19.80 -8.27 -25.35
C LEU A 257 -18.32 -7.91 -25.37
N VAL A 258 -17.89 -7.11 -24.39
CA VAL A 258 -16.48 -6.76 -24.17
C VAL A 258 -16.07 -7.29 -22.82
N ILE A 259 -14.88 -7.89 -22.76
CA ILE A 259 -14.34 -8.52 -21.57
C ILE A 259 -12.93 -8.01 -21.36
N THR A 260 -12.60 -7.66 -20.12
CA THR A 260 -11.23 -7.35 -19.69
C THR A 260 -10.94 -7.95 -18.32
N THR A 261 -9.67 -8.07 -17.97
CA THR A 261 -9.20 -8.52 -16.67
C THR A 261 -7.99 -7.71 -16.23
N ASP A 262 -7.90 -7.46 -14.92
CA ASP A 262 -6.79 -6.75 -14.29
C ASP A 262 -6.42 -7.44 -12.97
N THR A 263 -5.19 -7.22 -12.48
CA THR A 263 -4.71 -7.77 -11.22
C THR A 263 -4.05 -6.69 -10.37
N GLN A 264 -4.44 -6.64 -9.10
CA GLN A 264 -3.87 -5.73 -8.11
C GLN A 264 -3.23 -6.56 -7.00
N LYS A 265 -1.96 -6.28 -6.69
CA LYS A 265 -1.15 -7.08 -5.76
C LYS A 265 -0.50 -6.16 -4.75
N GLU A 266 -0.63 -6.49 -3.47
CA GLU A 266 0.05 -5.75 -2.41
C GLU A 266 1.57 -5.80 -2.62
N ASN A 267 2.23 -4.66 -2.39
CA ASN A 267 3.65 -4.38 -2.62
C ASN A 267 4.10 -4.25 -4.09
N ILE A 268 3.25 -4.59 -5.06
CA ILE A 268 3.51 -4.33 -6.49
C ILE A 268 2.72 -3.10 -6.94
N HIS A 269 1.39 -3.16 -6.87
CA HIS A 269 0.49 -2.12 -7.39
C HIS A 269 0.01 -1.15 -6.30
N PHE A 270 -0.07 -1.62 -5.05
CA PHE A 270 -0.47 -0.79 -3.90
C PHE A 270 0.23 -1.24 -2.63
N ARG A 271 0.16 -0.43 -1.57
CA ARG A 271 0.49 -0.83 -0.20
C ARG A 271 -0.61 -0.36 0.73
N ARG A 272 -1.02 -1.19 1.70
CA ARG A 272 -2.02 -0.77 2.72
C ARG A 272 -1.52 0.36 3.63
N GLY A 273 -0.21 0.63 3.64
CA GLY A 273 0.38 1.83 4.25
C GLY A 273 0.22 3.11 3.41
N TRP A 274 -0.04 2.97 2.10
CA TRP A 274 -0.28 4.11 1.21
C TRP A 274 -1.77 4.42 1.10
N GLN A 275 -2.60 3.40 0.94
CA GLN A 275 -4.04 3.52 0.70
C GLN A 275 -4.84 2.71 1.71
N THR A 276 -6.00 3.24 2.09
CA THR A 276 -7.03 2.49 2.79
C THR A 276 -7.59 1.38 1.89
N LEU A 277 -8.18 0.35 2.48
CA LEU A 277 -8.79 -0.74 1.70
C LEU A 277 -9.95 -0.26 0.83
N GLU A 278 -10.67 0.76 1.28
CA GLU A 278 -11.73 1.39 0.49
C GLU A 278 -11.19 2.12 -0.74
N GLU A 279 -10.05 2.84 -0.60
CA GLU A 279 -9.35 3.45 -1.74
C GLU A 279 -8.77 2.39 -2.70
N ILE A 280 -8.21 1.29 -2.16
CA ILE A 280 -7.70 0.17 -2.96
C ILE A 280 -8.84 -0.46 -3.77
N GLY A 281 -9.99 -0.70 -3.15
CA GLY A 281 -11.17 -1.24 -3.82
C GLY A 281 -11.69 -0.33 -4.93
N GLN A 282 -11.70 1.00 -4.70
CA GLN A 282 -12.05 1.96 -5.75
C GLN A 282 -11.05 1.94 -6.91
N LYS A 283 -9.75 2.08 -6.60
CA LYS A 283 -8.67 2.09 -7.60
C LYS A 283 -8.72 0.83 -8.46
N ALA A 284 -8.85 -0.35 -7.85
CA ALA A 284 -8.90 -1.61 -8.57
C ALA A 284 -10.00 -1.65 -9.64
N VAL A 285 -11.21 -1.18 -9.32
CA VAL A 285 -12.32 -1.16 -10.30
C VAL A 285 -12.13 -0.08 -11.37
N GLU A 286 -11.68 1.13 -10.99
CA GLU A 286 -11.43 2.22 -11.94
C GLU A 286 -10.38 1.83 -12.99
N ILE A 287 -9.32 1.12 -12.57
CA ILE A 287 -8.28 0.60 -13.46
C ILE A 287 -8.87 -0.43 -14.43
N THR A 288 -9.56 -1.45 -13.92
CA THR A 288 -10.18 -2.46 -14.79
C THR A 288 -11.21 -1.84 -15.75
N PHE A 289 -11.88 -0.78 -15.32
CA PHE A 289 -12.86 -0.08 -16.16
C PHE A 289 -12.21 0.89 -17.16
N SER A 290 -10.95 1.26 -16.99
CA SER A 290 -10.18 2.06 -17.95
C SER A 290 -10.13 1.36 -19.32
N ASP A 291 -9.85 0.05 -19.34
CA ASP A 291 -9.89 -0.78 -20.55
C ASP A 291 -11.26 -0.76 -21.24
N LEU A 292 -12.34 -0.82 -20.46
CA LEU A 292 -13.70 -0.74 -20.98
C LEU A 292 -13.98 0.65 -21.58
N ALA A 293 -13.48 1.72 -20.94
CA ALA A 293 -13.58 3.07 -21.48
C ALA A 293 -12.82 3.20 -22.80
N ALA A 294 -11.58 2.69 -22.86
CA ALA A 294 -10.76 2.65 -24.07
C ALA A 294 -11.41 1.83 -25.20
N SER A 295 -12.29 0.87 -24.85
CA SER A 295 -13.03 0.01 -25.77
C SER A 295 -14.45 0.51 -26.11
N TYR A 296 -14.83 1.70 -25.64
CA TYR A 296 -16.20 2.24 -25.73
C TYR A 296 -17.29 1.29 -25.21
N ALA A 297 -16.96 0.51 -24.18
CA ALA A 297 -17.85 -0.46 -23.58
C ALA A 297 -18.42 0.07 -22.27
N ARG A 298 -19.75 0.20 -22.16
CA ARG A 298 -20.38 0.55 -20.90
C ARG A 298 -20.23 -0.62 -19.92
N PRO A 299 -19.76 -0.42 -18.68
CA PRO A 299 -19.69 -1.47 -17.68
C PRO A 299 -21.06 -2.12 -17.41
N VAL A 300 -21.07 -3.44 -17.26
CA VAL A 300 -22.28 -4.24 -16.94
C VAL A 300 -22.06 -4.97 -15.63
N SER A 301 -20.98 -5.73 -15.51
CA SER A 301 -20.72 -6.57 -14.35
C SER A 301 -19.23 -6.69 -14.05
N LEU A 302 -18.90 -6.87 -12.78
CA LEU A 302 -17.55 -7.12 -12.28
C LEU A 302 -17.52 -8.43 -11.48
N PHE A 303 -16.45 -9.19 -11.60
CA PHE A 303 -16.17 -10.39 -10.84
C PHE A 303 -14.86 -10.19 -10.09
N VAL A 304 -14.82 -10.59 -8.81
CA VAL A 304 -13.69 -10.28 -7.92
C VAL A 304 -13.18 -11.56 -7.26
N ASN A 305 -11.96 -11.95 -7.60
CA ASN A 305 -11.26 -13.04 -6.94
C ASN A 305 -10.26 -12.45 -5.94
N LEU A 306 -10.39 -12.86 -4.67
CA LEU A 306 -9.52 -12.42 -3.59
C LEU A 306 -8.59 -13.53 -3.13
N SER A 307 -7.31 -13.21 -3.05
CA SER A 307 -6.32 -13.99 -2.30
C SER A 307 -6.05 -13.27 -0.99
N ILE A 308 -6.45 -13.86 0.14
CA ILE A 308 -6.55 -13.18 1.44
C ILE A 308 -5.59 -13.79 2.48
N PRO A 309 -4.68 -12.99 3.04
CA PRO A 309 -3.88 -13.38 4.20
C PRO A 309 -4.68 -13.53 5.50
N SER A 310 -4.27 -14.43 6.39
CA SER A 310 -5.01 -14.77 7.63
C SER A 310 -5.08 -13.63 8.67
N TYR A 311 -4.04 -12.81 8.76
CA TYR A 311 -4.04 -11.40 8.53
C TYR A 311 -5.32 -10.62 8.71
N MET A 312 -6.01 -10.55 7.59
CA MET A 312 -7.09 -9.61 7.36
C MET A 312 -8.32 -10.05 8.14
N SER A 313 -9.12 -9.06 8.53
CA SER A 313 -10.40 -9.30 9.20
C SER A 313 -11.56 -9.15 8.22
N ASP A 314 -12.73 -9.69 8.58
CA ASP A 314 -13.96 -9.47 7.82
C ASP A 314 -14.21 -7.98 7.57
N SER A 315 -14.00 -7.12 8.58
CA SER A 315 -14.19 -5.67 8.46
C SER A 315 -13.22 -5.03 7.45
N ASP A 316 -11.99 -5.55 7.34
CA ASP A 316 -11.03 -5.07 6.35
C ASP A 316 -11.56 -5.34 4.93
N LEU A 317 -12.14 -6.53 4.72
CA LEU A 317 -12.70 -6.96 3.43
C LEU A 317 -14.04 -6.28 3.11
N GLU A 318 -14.87 -6.03 4.12
CA GLU A 318 -16.08 -5.20 3.99
C GLU A 318 -15.73 -3.77 3.53
N ASN A 319 -14.65 -3.17 4.09
CA ASN A 319 -14.18 -1.85 3.64
C ASN A 319 -13.67 -1.87 2.19
N LEU A 320 -12.96 -2.93 1.78
CA LEU A 320 -12.56 -3.13 0.40
C LEU A 320 -13.80 -3.18 -0.53
N TYR A 321 -14.78 -4.00 -0.19
CA TYR A 321 -16.01 -4.16 -0.98
C TYR A 321 -16.90 -2.91 -0.97
N SER A 322 -16.89 -2.13 0.11
CA SER A 322 -17.53 -0.79 0.15
C SER A 322 -16.95 0.13 -0.93
N GLY A 323 -15.62 0.13 -1.09
CA GLY A 323 -14.93 0.86 -2.17
C GLY A 323 -15.34 0.38 -3.56
N ILE A 324 -15.34 -0.94 -3.78
CA ILE A 324 -15.80 -1.57 -5.04
C ILE A 324 -17.24 -1.17 -5.35
N GLY A 325 -18.15 -1.32 -4.37
CA GLY A 325 -19.57 -1.00 -4.51
C GLY A 325 -19.82 0.47 -4.86
N ARG A 326 -18.99 1.40 -4.38
CA ARG A 326 -19.07 2.81 -4.76
C ARG A 326 -18.81 3.03 -6.24
N VAL A 327 -17.79 2.40 -6.81
CA VAL A 327 -17.46 2.53 -8.25
C VAL A 327 -18.50 1.81 -9.11
N LEU A 328 -18.96 0.63 -8.69
CA LEU A 328 -20.06 -0.07 -9.38
C LEU A 328 -21.32 0.81 -9.44
N LYS A 329 -21.67 1.46 -8.33
CA LYS A 329 -22.79 2.43 -8.29
C LYS A 329 -22.56 3.64 -9.19
N LYS A 330 -21.34 4.20 -9.21
CA LYS A 330 -20.96 5.33 -10.08
C LYS A 330 -21.24 5.02 -11.56
N TYR A 331 -20.93 3.82 -12.01
CA TYR A 331 -21.08 3.40 -13.41
C TYR A 331 -22.34 2.57 -13.72
N GLN A 332 -23.23 2.40 -12.74
CA GLN A 332 -24.42 1.54 -12.85
C GLN A 332 -24.08 0.11 -13.31
N ALA A 333 -22.95 -0.40 -12.80
CA ALA A 333 -22.50 -1.77 -12.97
C ALA A 333 -22.84 -2.61 -11.75
N THR A 334 -22.69 -3.92 -11.89
CA THR A 334 -23.13 -4.89 -10.89
C THR A 334 -21.99 -5.79 -10.45
N LEU A 335 -22.09 -6.39 -9.27
CA LEU A 335 -21.23 -7.50 -8.87
C LEU A 335 -21.83 -8.78 -9.44
N GLY A 336 -21.11 -9.46 -10.31
CA GLY A 336 -21.53 -10.71 -10.96
C GLY A 336 -21.12 -11.96 -10.20
N GLY A 337 -20.06 -11.87 -9.39
CA GLY A 337 -19.60 -12.99 -8.57
C GLY A 337 -18.13 -12.86 -8.21
N GLY A 338 -17.51 -13.97 -7.85
CA GLY A 338 -16.12 -13.98 -7.43
C GLY A 338 -15.76 -15.22 -6.63
N ASN A 339 -14.55 -15.20 -6.09
CA ASN A 339 -14.03 -16.25 -5.22
C ASN A 339 -13.18 -15.66 -4.10
N VAL A 340 -13.09 -16.36 -2.98
CA VAL A 340 -12.17 -16.05 -1.90
C VAL A 340 -11.27 -17.24 -1.66
N SER A 341 -9.98 -17.01 -1.46
CA SER A 341 -9.02 -18.07 -1.12
C SER A 341 -7.99 -17.55 -0.13
N SER A 342 -7.43 -18.46 0.67
CA SER A 342 -6.33 -18.11 1.57
C SER A 342 -5.00 -18.00 0.83
N SER A 343 -4.20 -16.99 1.18
CA SER A 343 -2.87 -16.77 0.58
C SER A 343 -1.89 -16.17 1.59
N ARG A 344 -0.62 -16.05 1.19
CA ARG A 344 0.39 -15.30 1.97
C ARG A 344 0.35 -13.80 1.68
N GLU A 345 0.02 -13.44 0.45
CA GLU A 345 0.00 -12.07 -0.04
C GLU A 345 -1.40 -11.67 -0.45
N PHE A 346 -1.76 -10.42 -0.20
CA PHE A 346 -3.06 -9.90 -0.57
C PHE A 346 -3.09 -9.53 -2.06
N SER A 347 -4.01 -10.14 -2.81
CA SER A 347 -4.27 -9.79 -4.21
C SER A 347 -5.75 -9.76 -4.55
N ILE A 348 -6.07 -8.99 -5.58
CA ILE A 348 -7.39 -8.78 -6.13
C ILE A 348 -7.27 -9.00 -7.63
N ASP A 349 -7.89 -10.06 -8.14
CA ASP A 349 -7.97 -10.32 -9.57
C ASP A 349 -9.40 -9.98 -10.01
N LEU A 350 -9.49 -9.07 -10.97
CA LEU A 350 -10.76 -8.52 -11.44
C LEU A 350 -11.03 -8.99 -12.86
N PHE A 351 -12.30 -9.27 -13.12
CA PHE A 351 -12.79 -9.57 -14.44
C PHE A 351 -14.04 -8.71 -14.68
N ALA A 352 -14.03 -7.90 -15.73
CA ALA A 352 -15.11 -6.98 -16.03
C ALA A 352 -15.78 -7.32 -17.37
N VAL A 353 -17.10 -7.21 -17.36
CA VAL A 353 -17.97 -7.38 -18.51
C VAL A 353 -18.56 -6.03 -18.88
N GLY A 354 -18.40 -5.64 -20.14
CA GLY A 354 -18.96 -4.44 -20.72
C GLY A 354 -19.88 -4.74 -21.91
N LYS A 355 -20.79 -3.81 -22.17
CA LYS A 355 -21.59 -3.75 -23.39
C LYS A 355 -20.95 -2.74 -24.34
N GLY A 356 -20.31 -3.24 -25.40
CA GLY A 356 -19.65 -2.43 -26.43
C GLY A 356 -20.60 -1.52 -27.19
N HIS A 357 -20.05 -0.45 -27.76
CA HIS A 357 -20.77 0.42 -28.68
C HIS A 357 -21.30 -0.39 -29.89
N PRO A 358 -22.52 -0.11 -30.40
CA PRO A 358 -23.11 -0.89 -31.50
C PRO A 358 -22.31 -0.84 -32.80
N ASP A 359 -21.77 0.33 -33.12
CA ASP A 359 -21.23 0.62 -34.47
C ASP A 359 -19.70 0.67 -34.55
N ILE A 360 -19.00 0.74 -33.42
CA ILE A 360 -17.55 0.92 -33.40
C ILE A 360 -16.90 0.18 -32.24
N PHE A 361 -15.77 -0.45 -32.53
CA PHE A 361 -14.87 -1.01 -31.53
C PHE A 361 -13.45 -0.50 -31.86
N PRO A 362 -12.86 0.35 -31.01
CA PRO A 362 -11.55 0.92 -31.31
C PRO A 362 -10.47 -0.17 -31.23
N LEU A 363 -9.50 -0.10 -32.14
CA LEU A 363 -8.37 -1.02 -32.19
C LEU A 363 -7.07 -0.24 -32.25
N ARG A 364 -6.06 -0.77 -31.56
CA ARG A 364 -4.67 -0.29 -31.59
C ARG A 364 -4.08 -0.25 -33.00
N SER A 365 -4.61 -1.06 -33.90
CA SER A 365 -4.18 -1.24 -35.29
C SER A 365 -4.82 -0.25 -36.28
N ASN A 366 -5.67 0.66 -35.81
CA ASN A 366 -6.41 1.57 -36.68
C ASN A 366 -5.75 2.94 -36.84
N ALA A 367 -4.58 3.18 -36.26
CA ALA A 367 -3.85 4.43 -36.47
C ALA A 367 -3.32 4.51 -37.90
N ARG A 368 -3.35 5.72 -38.49
CA ARG A 368 -2.96 5.92 -39.90
C ARG A 368 -1.86 6.98 -40.02
N PRO A 369 -0.93 6.83 -40.97
CA PRO A 369 -0.02 7.92 -41.31
C PRO A 369 -0.79 9.19 -41.67
N GLY A 370 -0.44 10.31 -41.06
CA GLY A 370 -1.14 11.60 -41.17
C GLY A 370 -2.05 11.94 -39.99
N ASP A 371 -2.41 10.97 -39.15
CA ASP A 371 -3.14 11.23 -37.91
C ASP A 371 -2.23 11.93 -36.88
N GLY A 372 -2.83 12.75 -36.02
CA GLY A 372 -2.18 13.17 -34.77
C GLY A 372 -2.31 12.09 -33.71
N LEU A 373 -1.37 12.08 -32.75
CA LEU A 373 -1.50 11.33 -31.49
C LEU A 373 -1.91 12.30 -30.38
N TYR A 374 -2.99 12.00 -29.69
CA TYR A 374 -3.60 12.86 -28.68
C TYR A 374 -3.84 12.11 -27.38
N VAL A 375 -3.90 12.84 -26.26
CA VAL A 375 -4.21 12.31 -24.93
C VAL A 375 -5.26 13.16 -24.22
N THR A 376 -6.06 12.57 -23.34
CA THR A 376 -7.20 13.23 -22.67
C THR A 376 -6.85 14.03 -21.43
N GLY A 377 -5.62 13.99 -20.92
CA GLY A 377 -5.28 14.68 -19.68
C GLY A 377 -3.79 14.76 -19.43
N PRO A 378 -3.37 15.55 -18.42
CA PRO A 378 -1.97 15.66 -18.04
C PRO A 378 -1.45 14.29 -17.62
N LEU A 379 -0.26 13.94 -18.12
CA LEU A 379 0.42 12.69 -17.84
C LEU A 379 1.55 12.88 -16.81
N GLY A 380 2.02 11.78 -16.23
CA GLY A 380 3.11 11.74 -15.28
C GLY A 380 2.73 12.12 -13.84
N LEU A 381 1.46 12.47 -13.59
CA LEU A 381 1.00 12.89 -12.27
C LEU A 381 0.92 11.70 -11.30
N ALA A 382 0.44 10.55 -11.78
CA ALA A 382 0.36 9.34 -10.96
C ALA A 382 1.76 8.85 -10.56
N ARG A 383 2.72 8.90 -11.48
CA ARG A 383 4.12 8.55 -11.19
C ARG A 383 4.75 9.44 -10.12
N ALA A 384 4.51 10.75 -10.18
CA ALA A 384 4.97 11.68 -9.15
C ALA A 384 4.24 11.45 -7.81
N GLY A 385 2.94 11.09 -7.85
CA GLY A 385 2.17 10.67 -6.68
C GLY A 385 2.75 9.45 -5.97
N LEU A 386 3.11 8.42 -6.74
CA LEU A 386 3.82 7.24 -6.23
C LEU A 386 5.16 7.62 -5.58
N ALA A 387 5.92 8.52 -6.21
CA ALA A 387 7.18 9.01 -5.65
C ALA A 387 6.95 9.75 -4.32
N CYS A 388 5.87 10.52 -4.18
CA CYS A 388 5.50 11.14 -2.91
C CYS A 388 5.24 10.09 -1.82
N LEU A 389 4.45 9.06 -2.14
CA LEU A 389 4.11 7.98 -1.21
C LEU A 389 5.33 7.16 -0.77
N LYS A 390 6.23 6.83 -1.70
CA LYS A 390 7.48 6.12 -1.39
C LYS A 390 8.38 6.92 -0.46
N ASN A 391 8.41 8.24 -0.62
CA ASN A 391 9.28 9.13 0.16
C ASN A 391 8.58 9.74 1.40
N ASN A 392 7.35 9.33 1.73
CA ASN A 392 6.52 9.95 2.78
C ASN A 392 6.37 11.48 2.63
N GLU A 393 6.41 12.00 1.40
CA GLU A 393 6.18 13.41 1.11
C GLU A 393 4.67 13.67 1.03
N THR A 394 4.19 14.72 1.70
CA THR A 394 2.75 15.03 1.87
C THR A 394 2.34 16.39 1.32
N GLY A 395 3.29 17.22 0.89
CA GLY A 395 3.10 18.56 0.34
C GLY A 395 2.46 18.60 -1.06
N TYR A 396 2.29 17.45 -1.72
CA TYR A 396 1.68 17.35 -3.05
C TYR A 396 0.42 16.44 -3.04
N PRO A 397 -0.64 16.82 -2.31
CA PRO A 397 -1.83 15.97 -2.15
C PRO A 397 -2.51 15.62 -3.48
N LYS A 398 -2.50 16.53 -4.46
CA LYS A 398 -3.08 16.28 -5.80
C LYS A 398 -2.33 15.20 -6.58
N LEU A 399 -1.00 15.15 -6.47
CA LEU A 399 -0.19 14.12 -7.11
C LEU A 399 -0.47 12.76 -6.45
N ILE A 400 -0.50 12.73 -5.12
CA ILE A 400 -0.86 11.53 -4.35
C ILE A 400 -2.26 11.04 -4.75
N GLU A 401 -3.23 11.93 -4.85
CA GLU A 401 -4.60 11.60 -5.25
C GLU A 401 -4.66 11.00 -6.66
N LYS A 402 -3.90 11.54 -7.62
CA LYS A 402 -3.81 11.00 -8.99
C LYS A 402 -3.35 9.55 -9.03
N PHE A 403 -2.40 9.15 -8.15
CA PHE A 403 -2.00 7.75 -8.02
C PHE A 403 -3.04 6.88 -7.29
N LYS A 404 -3.65 7.43 -6.23
CA LYS A 404 -4.55 6.66 -5.35
C LYS A 404 -5.93 6.44 -5.93
N SER A 405 -6.42 7.39 -6.70
CA SER A 405 -7.82 7.47 -7.15
C SER A 405 -7.87 7.89 -8.63
N PRO A 406 -7.33 7.06 -9.55
CA PRO A 406 -7.51 7.30 -10.97
C PRO A 406 -9.00 7.21 -11.35
N ASN A 407 -9.37 7.76 -12.51
CA ASN A 407 -10.74 7.71 -13.01
C ASN A 407 -10.75 7.16 -14.42
N ALA A 408 -11.54 6.10 -14.65
CA ALA A 408 -11.81 5.62 -15.99
C ALA A 408 -12.52 6.71 -16.81
N ARG A 409 -11.89 7.13 -17.91
CA ARG A 409 -12.30 8.27 -18.75
C ARG A 409 -13.50 7.97 -19.67
N PHE A 410 -14.59 7.45 -19.11
CA PHE A 410 -15.84 7.25 -19.86
C PHE A 410 -16.46 8.56 -20.37
N ASP A 411 -16.16 9.68 -19.71
CA ASP A 411 -16.49 11.02 -20.16
C ASP A 411 -15.87 11.31 -21.53
N ALA A 412 -14.57 11.01 -21.70
CA ALA A 412 -13.87 11.18 -22.95
C ALA A 412 -14.26 10.10 -23.97
N ALA A 413 -14.34 8.84 -23.56
CA ALA A 413 -14.75 7.71 -24.40
C ALA A 413 -16.05 8.01 -25.16
N LYS A 414 -17.05 8.57 -24.48
CA LYS A 414 -18.31 8.98 -25.10
C LYS A 414 -18.08 9.96 -26.24
N ILE A 415 -17.32 11.03 -26.01
CA ILE A 415 -17.05 12.07 -27.00
C ILE A 415 -16.27 11.51 -28.19
N LEU A 416 -15.25 10.69 -27.94
CA LEU A 416 -14.44 10.08 -28.99
C LEU A 416 -15.29 9.14 -29.88
N SER A 417 -16.18 8.33 -29.27
CA SER A 417 -17.07 7.44 -30.01
C SER A 417 -18.05 8.18 -30.93
N GLU A 418 -18.59 9.31 -30.48
CA GLU A 418 -19.49 10.16 -31.27
C GLU A 418 -18.81 10.77 -32.51
N HIS A 419 -17.47 10.86 -32.51
CA HIS A 419 -16.65 11.30 -33.65
C HIS A 419 -16.05 10.12 -34.44
N ASN A 420 -16.45 8.88 -34.15
CA ASN A 420 -15.97 7.66 -34.80
C ASN A 420 -14.43 7.49 -34.74
N VAL A 421 -13.81 7.89 -33.64
CA VAL A 421 -12.36 7.67 -33.43
C VAL A 421 -12.11 6.17 -33.32
N ALA A 422 -11.32 5.62 -34.25
CA ALA A 422 -11.18 4.17 -34.42
C ALA A 422 -9.94 3.57 -33.74
N CYS A 423 -9.03 4.40 -33.23
CA CYS A 423 -7.83 3.97 -32.51
C CYS A 423 -7.77 4.67 -31.16
N VAL A 424 -7.99 3.90 -30.09
CA VAL A 424 -7.96 4.36 -28.69
C VAL A 424 -7.29 3.27 -27.84
N MET A 425 -6.56 3.71 -26.82
CA MET A 425 -6.00 2.90 -25.74
C MET A 425 -5.99 3.76 -24.47
N ASP A 426 -6.00 3.18 -23.29
CA ASP A 426 -5.64 3.90 -22.07
C ASP A 426 -4.11 3.99 -21.88
N VAL A 427 -3.68 4.86 -20.97
CA VAL A 427 -2.26 5.07 -20.65
C VAL A 427 -1.97 4.47 -19.28
N SER A 428 -1.53 3.21 -19.26
CA SER A 428 -1.24 2.43 -18.05
C SER A 428 0.26 2.21 -17.83
N ASP A 429 1.05 2.06 -18.90
CA ASP A 429 2.49 1.78 -18.84
C ASP A 429 3.35 3.02 -19.16
N GLY A 430 2.68 4.14 -19.41
CA GLY A 430 3.28 5.42 -19.75
C GLY A 430 3.27 5.67 -21.26
N LEU A 431 3.31 6.94 -21.64
CA LEU A 431 3.06 7.36 -23.02
C LEU A 431 3.93 6.63 -24.06
N ALA A 432 5.21 6.42 -23.77
CA ALA A 432 6.13 5.78 -24.70
C ALA A 432 5.83 4.29 -24.91
N GLY A 433 5.48 3.57 -23.84
CA GLY A 433 5.15 2.15 -23.91
C GLY A 433 3.87 1.92 -24.71
N ASP A 434 2.82 2.62 -24.32
CA ASP A 434 1.48 2.48 -24.90
C ASP A 434 1.44 2.97 -26.36
N ALA A 435 2.11 4.09 -26.67
CA ALA A 435 2.26 4.54 -28.06
C ALA A 435 3.04 3.51 -28.90
N GLY A 436 4.04 2.85 -28.30
CA GLY A 436 4.78 1.77 -28.95
C GLY A 436 3.87 0.62 -29.37
N HIS A 437 2.90 0.26 -28.52
CA HIS A 437 1.89 -0.75 -28.86
C HIS A 437 1.00 -0.34 -30.02
N ILE A 438 0.55 0.93 -30.08
CA ILE A 438 -0.21 1.45 -31.23
C ILE A 438 0.64 1.40 -32.50
N ALA A 439 1.87 1.92 -32.44
CA ALA A 439 2.78 1.99 -33.59
C ALA A 439 3.04 0.60 -34.20
N LEU A 440 3.36 -0.38 -33.36
CA LEU A 440 3.58 -1.76 -33.78
C LEU A 440 2.31 -2.42 -34.32
N SER A 441 1.17 -2.25 -33.65
CA SER A 441 -0.10 -2.85 -34.08
C SER A 441 -0.62 -2.26 -35.39
N SER A 442 -0.33 -0.99 -35.66
CA SER A 442 -0.75 -0.27 -36.88
C SER A 442 0.30 -0.32 -37.99
N ASN A 443 1.48 -0.89 -37.74
CA ASN A 443 2.63 -0.88 -38.67
C ASN A 443 2.99 0.55 -39.15
N ILE A 444 3.09 1.48 -38.19
CA ILE A 444 3.47 2.88 -38.40
C ILE A 444 4.61 3.26 -37.46
N SER A 445 5.16 4.45 -37.64
CA SER A 445 6.01 5.09 -36.61
C SER A 445 5.24 6.25 -35.99
N ILE A 446 5.41 6.45 -34.68
CA ILE A 446 4.89 7.61 -33.96
C ILE A 446 6.08 8.52 -33.66
N MET A 447 6.00 9.76 -34.12
CA MET A 447 6.99 10.79 -33.84
C MET A 447 6.50 11.67 -32.70
N PHE A 448 7.20 11.63 -31.57
CA PHE A 448 6.92 12.56 -30.47
C PHE A 448 7.43 13.96 -30.81
N GLU A 449 6.68 14.95 -30.35
CA GLU A 449 7.02 16.36 -30.47
C GLU A 449 7.09 16.96 -29.06
N PRO A 450 8.29 17.10 -28.47
CA PRO A 450 8.45 17.58 -27.08
C PRO A 450 7.80 18.93 -26.82
N LEU A 451 7.76 19.81 -27.82
CA LEU A 451 7.07 21.11 -27.74
C LEU A 451 5.57 21.00 -27.49
N PHE A 452 4.95 19.85 -27.74
CA PHE A 452 3.54 19.61 -27.48
C PHE A 452 3.27 19.02 -26.10
N PHE A 453 4.29 18.60 -25.36
CA PHE A 453 4.10 18.06 -24.02
C PHE A 453 3.63 19.15 -23.06
N LYS A 454 2.42 18.98 -22.53
CA LYS A 454 1.83 19.86 -21.55
C LYS A 454 2.23 19.40 -20.14
N ILE A 455 3.28 20.02 -19.61
CA ILE A 455 3.73 19.76 -18.23
C ILE A 455 2.80 20.49 -17.26
N ASP A 456 2.13 19.74 -16.39
CA ASP A 456 1.31 20.34 -15.33
C ASP A 456 2.17 21.16 -14.37
N PRO A 457 1.76 22.38 -13.97
CA PRO A 457 2.52 23.20 -13.03
C PRO A 457 2.92 22.49 -11.74
N ILE A 458 2.07 21.60 -11.20
CA ILE A 458 2.40 20.88 -9.95
C ILE A 458 3.48 19.81 -10.18
N LEU A 459 3.51 19.20 -11.37
CA LEU A 459 4.56 18.27 -11.76
C LEU A 459 5.90 19.01 -11.94
N ALA A 460 5.87 20.16 -12.62
CA ALA A 460 7.06 21.00 -12.79
C ALA A 460 7.61 21.50 -11.44
N GLU A 461 6.74 21.81 -10.48
CA GLU A 461 7.15 22.16 -9.12
C GLU A 461 7.80 20.98 -8.39
N PHE A 462 7.15 19.81 -8.41
CA PHE A 462 7.69 18.60 -7.80
C PHE A 462 9.08 18.25 -8.35
N CYS A 463 9.23 18.25 -9.68
CA CYS A 463 10.50 17.95 -10.37
C CYS A 463 11.61 18.97 -10.13
N ARG A 464 11.27 20.22 -9.74
CA ARG A 464 12.27 21.21 -9.30
C ARG A 464 12.74 20.93 -7.87
N LYS A 465 11.84 20.49 -6.98
CA LYS A 465 12.15 20.18 -5.58
C LYS A 465 12.93 18.87 -5.46
N TYR A 466 12.51 17.86 -6.22
CA TYR A 466 13.17 16.55 -6.34
C TYR A 466 13.74 16.45 -7.74
N PRO A 467 15.05 16.69 -7.94
CA PRO A 467 15.66 16.76 -9.27
C PRO A 467 15.33 15.52 -10.11
N SER A 468 14.30 15.64 -10.92
CA SER A 468 13.78 14.60 -11.82
C SER A 468 13.24 15.28 -13.07
N ASP A 469 13.24 14.57 -14.20
CA ASP A 469 12.77 15.12 -15.46
C ASP A 469 11.24 14.94 -15.59
N PRO A 470 10.45 16.03 -15.71
CA PRO A 470 9.01 15.93 -15.92
C PRO A 470 8.63 15.24 -17.25
N GLU A 471 9.42 15.41 -18.32
CA GLU A 471 9.17 14.72 -19.59
C GLU A 471 9.37 13.22 -19.44
N LYS A 472 10.39 12.81 -18.69
CA LYS A 472 10.61 11.40 -18.35
C LYS A 472 9.43 10.81 -17.57
N MET A 473 8.83 11.58 -16.64
CA MET A 473 7.63 11.15 -15.92
C MET A 473 6.42 11.00 -16.84
N ILE A 474 6.27 11.85 -17.85
CA ILE A 474 5.20 11.72 -18.86
C ILE A 474 5.43 10.49 -19.75
N LEU A 475 6.67 10.28 -20.20
CA LEU A 475 7.01 9.24 -21.16
C LEU A 475 7.03 7.83 -20.55
N SER A 476 7.51 7.70 -19.32
CA SER A 476 7.75 6.41 -18.64
C SER A 476 6.98 6.22 -17.33
N GLY A 477 6.20 7.23 -16.93
CA GLY A 477 5.30 7.12 -15.78
C GLY A 477 4.01 6.46 -16.22
N GLY A 478 3.74 5.28 -15.66
CA GLY A 478 2.47 4.60 -15.82
C GLY A 478 1.41 5.02 -14.79
N GLU A 479 0.28 4.33 -14.85
CA GLU A 479 -0.90 4.47 -13.99
C GLU A 479 -1.63 5.82 -14.06
N ASP A 480 -1.52 6.57 -15.17
CA ASP A 480 -2.29 7.80 -15.36
C ASP A 480 -3.77 7.51 -15.72
N TYR A 481 -4.03 6.43 -16.45
CA TYR A 481 -5.38 5.98 -16.90
C TYR A 481 -6.17 7.05 -17.68
N GLU A 482 -5.43 7.94 -18.35
CA GLU A 482 -5.95 8.80 -19.41
C GLU A 482 -6.14 7.98 -20.69
N LEU A 483 -6.96 8.45 -21.64
CA LEU A 483 -7.03 7.84 -22.97
C LEU A 483 -6.05 8.50 -23.92
N MET A 484 -5.37 7.67 -24.69
CA MET A 484 -4.56 8.02 -25.84
C MET A 484 -5.27 7.57 -27.12
N PHE A 485 -5.33 8.43 -28.13
CA PHE A 485 -6.06 8.15 -29.35
C PHE A 485 -5.44 8.81 -30.58
N THR A 486 -5.80 8.30 -31.77
CA THR A 486 -5.37 8.88 -33.05
C THR A 486 -6.57 9.28 -33.89
N CYS A 487 -6.48 10.44 -34.53
CA CYS A 487 -7.44 10.89 -35.53
C CYS A 487 -6.81 11.97 -36.41
N CYS A 488 -7.50 12.35 -37.49
CA CYS A 488 -7.06 13.49 -38.28
C CYS A 488 -7.22 14.80 -37.49
N PRO A 489 -6.38 15.82 -37.76
CA PRO A 489 -6.42 17.09 -37.02
C PRO A 489 -7.78 17.79 -37.02
N GLU A 490 -8.53 17.70 -38.11
CA GLU A 490 -9.86 18.33 -38.23
C GLU A 490 -10.91 17.70 -37.29
N ILE A 491 -10.80 16.38 -37.06
CA ILE A 491 -11.64 15.68 -36.08
C ILE A 491 -11.21 16.08 -34.66
N PHE A 492 -9.91 16.18 -34.41
CA PHE A 492 -9.40 16.60 -33.10
C PHE A 492 -9.89 18.00 -32.71
N GLU A 493 -9.90 18.96 -33.63
CA GLU A 493 -10.42 20.31 -33.34
C GLU A 493 -11.89 20.28 -32.90
N GLN A 494 -12.71 19.38 -33.46
CA GLN A 494 -14.10 19.19 -33.02
C GLN A 494 -14.17 18.56 -31.62
N ILE A 495 -13.38 17.51 -31.38
CA ILE A 495 -13.28 16.84 -30.07
C ILE A 495 -12.86 17.83 -28.99
N LYS A 496 -11.85 18.66 -29.25
CA LYS A 496 -11.27 19.63 -28.32
C LYS A 496 -12.28 20.68 -27.84
N THR A 497 -13.32 20.98 -28.62
CA THR A 497 -14.40 21.87 -28.15
C THR A 497 -15.18 21.29 -26.95
N ARG A 498 -15.16 19.96 -26.79
CA ARG A 498 -15.85 19.22 -25.72
C ARG A 498 -14.90 18.57 -24.72
N LEU A 499 -13.64 18.39 -25.09
CA LEU A 499 -12.51 17.94 -24.25
C LEU A 499 -11.37 18.97 -24.31
N PRO A 500 -11.53 20.17 -23.71
CA PRO A 500 -10.53 21.24 -23.79
C PRO A 500 -9.20 20.90 -23.13
N GLU A 501 -9.18 19.90 -22.24
CA GLU A 501 -7.98 19.39 -21.60
C GLU A 501 -7.15 18.49 -22.51
N ALA A 502 -7.73 17.93 -23.58
CA ALA A 502 -7.03 17.05 -24.50
C ALA A 502 -5.99 17.83 -25.32
N PHE A 503 -4.85 17.21 -25.56
CA PHE A 503 -3.74 17.84 -26.30
C PHE A 503 -2.98 16.82 -27.15
N GLN A 504 -2.30 17.35 -28.17
CA GLN A 504 -1.45 16.55 -29.04
C GLN A 504 -0.13 16.22 -28.34
N VAL A 505 0.42 15.04 -28.60
CA VAL A 505 1.73 14.61 -28.09
C VAL A 505 2.66 14.11 -29.18
N GLY A 506 2.13 13.83 -30.37
CA GLY A 506 2.93 13.40 -31.51
C GLY A 506 2.13 13.29 -32.80
N GLN A 507 2.75 12.65 -33.79
CA GLN A 507 2.17 12.40 -35.11
C GLN A 507 2.42 10.98 -35.57
N CYS A 508 1.42 10.39 -36.22
CA CYS A 508 1.51 9.11 -36.88
C CYS A 508 2.12 9.30 -38.28
N ILE A 509 3.22 8.62 -38.58
CA ILE A 509 3.89 8.68 -39.88
C ILE A 509 4.09 7.28 -40.46
N LYS A 510 4.46 7.20 -41.74
CA LYS A 510 4.83 5.92 -42.37
C LYS A 510 5.98 5.29 -41.59
N PHE A 511 5.92 3.97 -41.39
CA PHE A 511 6.94 3.24 -40.64
C PHE A 511 8.35 3.54 -41.17
N SER A 512 9.22 4.05 -40.30
CA SER A 512 10.58 4.50 -40.63
C SER A 512 11.68 3.54 -40.15
N GLY A 513 11.30 2.34 -39.71
CA GLY A 513 12.23 1.32 -39.18
C GLY A 513 12.24 1.22 -37.65
N THR A 514 11.70 2.20 -36.93
CA THR A 514 11.51 2.16 -35.46
C THR A 514 10.07 2.56 -35.10
N PRO A 515 9.46 1.96 -34.07
CA PRO A 515 8.06 2.26 -33.71
C PRO A 515 7.90 3.68 -33.16
N ILE A 516 8.89 4.18 -32.40
CA ILE A 516 8.88 5.53 -31.85
C ILE A 516 10.08 6.31 -32.41
N ILE A 517 9.85 7.59 -32.70
CA ILE A 517 10.85 8.57 -33.12
C ILE A 517 10.88 9.70 -32.08
N ASN A 518 12.07 10.24 -31.83
CA ASN A 518 12.34 11.26 -30.79
C ASN A 518 12.09 10.77 -29.36
N LEU A 519 12.28 9.47 -29.09
CA LEU A 519 12.31 8.95 -27.71
C LEU A 519 13.70 9.19 -27.09
N PRO A 520 13.80 9.80 -25.90
CA PRO A 520 15.07 9.90 -25.17
C PRO A 520 15.68 8.53 -24.89
N ALA A 521 17.01 8.42 -25.00
CA ALA A 521 17.72 7.14 -24.92
C ALA A 521 17.64 6.46 -23.54
N ASP A 522 17.31 7.21 -22.48
CA ASP A 522 17.20 6.75 -21.10
C ASP A 522 15.75 6.43 -20.68
N VAL A 523 14.80 6.48 -21.62
CA VAL A 523 13.42 6.03 -21.44
C VAL A 523 13.29 4.60 -21.94
N LEU A 524 13.13 3.66 -21.01
CA LEU A 524 12.79 2.27 -21.30
C LEU A 524 11.28 2.07 -21.15
N SER A 525 10.69 1.25 -22.02
CA SER A 525 9.33 0.74 -21.81
C SER A 525 9.29 -0.05 -20.50
N PHE A 526 8.28 0.20 -19.66
CA PHE A 526 8.04 -0.61 -18.46
C PHE A 526 7.88 -2.09 -18.84
N GLN A 527 8.51 -3.01 -18.10
CA GLN A 527 8.41 -4.45 -18.32
C GLN A 527 8.20 -5.16 -16.98
N HIS A 528 7.06 -5.84 -16.83
CA HIS A 528 6.87 -6.76 -15.72
C HIS A 528 7.96 -7.86 -15.72
N GLY A 529 8.62 -8.06 -14.58
CA GLY A 529 9.65 -9.09 -14.39
C GLY A 529 11.11 -8.62 -14.57
N LYS A 530 11.34 -7.33 -14.79
CA LYS A 530 12.67 -6.71 -14.71
C LYS A 530 12.61 -5.51 -13.77
N ASP A 531 12.62 -5.79 -12.47
CA ASP A 531 13.12 -4.92 -11.39
C ASP A 531 13.27 -5.76 -10.12
#